data_AF-A0A1F9R6M1-F1
#
_entry.id   AF-A0A1F9R6M1-F1
#
_cell.length_a   1.000
_cell.length_b   1.000
_cell.length_c   1.000
_cell.angle_alpha   90.00
_cell.angle_beta   90.00
_cell.angle_gamma   90.00
#
_symmetry.space_group_name_H-M   'P 1'
#
loop_
_entity.id
_entity.type
_entity.pdbx_description
1 polymer ?
#
loop_
_entity_poly.entity_id
_entity_poly.type
_entity_poly.pdbx_seq_one_letter_code
_entity_poly.pdbx_strand_id
1 'polypeptide(L)'
;MVVVAIIAILAAVIIPHFSDSLRLSTEGYTKGSLGTIRKALSVYYGDMEGQYPDDLPTLTQSSRYLRRIAPARLPGYHSDSSTVLNAADSDDTGGWVYNNIPNTTAFGAIHVNCTHTDAKGSVWTNY
;
A
#
# COMPACT_ATOMS: atom_id res chain seq x y z
N MET A 1 -46.01 -15.92 2.02
CA MET A 1 -45.57 -14.54 2.39
C MET A 1 -44.41 -14.55 3.39
N VAL A 2 -44.36 -15.48 4.36
CA VAL A 2 -43.29 -15.56 5.39
C VAL A 2 -41.87 -15.68 4.81
N VAL A 3 -41.68 -16.45 3.73
CA VAL A 3 -40.36 -16.65 3.11
C VAL A 3 -39.75 -15.35 2.60
N VAL A 4 -40.56 -14.50 1.95
CA VAL A 4 -40.10 -13.21 1.42
C VAL A 4 -39.67 -12.26 2.56
N ALA A 5 -40.42 -12.28 3.67
CA ALA A 5 -40.08 -11.48 4.85
C ALA A 5 -38.74 -11.93 5.49
N ILE A 6 -38.50 -13.24 5.58
CA ILE A 6 -37.24 -13.78 6.12
C ILE A 6 -36.05 -13.39 5.23
N ILE A 7 -36.19 -13.53 3.91
CA ILE A 7 -35.12 -13.17 2.96
C ILE A 7 -34.79 -11.67 3.05
N ALA A 8 -35.80 -10.80 3.16
CA ALA A 8 -35.59 -9.36 3.29
C ALA A 8 -34.81 -8.98 4.56
N ILE A 9 -35.10 -9.63 5.69
CA ILE A 9 -34.40 -9.40 6.96
C ILE A 9 -32.95 -9.89 6.88
N LEU A 10 -32.72 -11.08 6.34
CA LEU A 10 -31.36 -11.62 6.18
C LEU A 10 -30.50 -10.75 5.26
N ALA A 11 -31.06 -10.27 4.14
CA ALA A 11 -30.36 -9.38 3.23
C ALA A 11 -29.96 -8.05 3.92
N ALA A 12 -30.86 -7.46 4.71
CA ALA A 12 -30.60 -6.21 5.43
C ALA A 12 -29.43 -6.32 6.43
N VAL A 13 -29.24 -7.50 7.06
CA VAL A 13 -28.16 -7.72 8.04
C VAL A 13 -26.82 -7.99 7.36
N ILE A 14 -26.80 -8.68 6.21
CA ILE A 14 -25.56 -9.17 5.58
C ILE A 14 -24.83 -8.08 4.78
N ILE A 15 -25.55 -7.19 4.10
CA ILE A 15 -24.97 -6.14 3.24
C ILE A 15 -23.91 -5.27 3.94
N PRO A 16 -24.13 -4.71 5.16
CA PRO A 16 -23.12 -3.84 5.78
C PRO A 16 -21.82 -4.57 6.15
N HIS A 17 -21.87 -5.85 6.50
CA HIS A 17 -20.67 -6.61 6.87
C HIS A 17 -19.78 -6.91 5.65
N PHE A 18 -20.38 -7.01 4.47
CA PHE A 18 -19.65 -7.29 3.24
C PHE A 18 -18.80 -6.09 2.79
N SER A 19 -19.30 -4.85 2.92
CA SER A 19 -18.54 -3.64 2.57
C SER A 19 -17.29 -3.45 3.43
N ASP A 20 -17.38 -3.74 4.73
CA ASP A 20 -16.22 -3.64 5.64
C ASP A 20 -15.16 -4.69 5.32
N SER A 21 -15.61 -5.90 4.98
CA SER A 21 -14.71 -7.00 4.59
C SER A 21 -13.95 -6.69 3.31
N LEU A 22 -14.60 -6.04 2.33
CA LEU A 22 -13.96 -5.59 1.09
C LEU A 22 -12.92 -4.49 1.35
N ARG A 23 -13.24 -3.52 2.22
CA ARG A 23 -12.27 -2.50 2.64
C ARG A 23 -11.03 -3.16 3.26
N LEU A 24 -11.23 -4.00 4.28
CA LEU A 24 -10.14 -4.69 4.97
C LEU A 24 -9.28 -5.56 4.03
N SER A 25 -9.90 -6.24 3.05
CA SER A 25 -9.18 -7.02 2.05
C SER A 25 -8.29 -6.14 1.17
N THR A 26 -8.80 -4.98 0.75
CA THR A 26 -8.07 -4.02 -0.07
C THR A 26 -6.90 -3.38 0.70
N GLU A 27 -7.13 -3.01 1.96
CA GLU A 27 -6.07 -2.50 2.82
C GLU A 27 -5.00 -3.58 3.10
N GLY A 28 -5.42 -4.83 3.29
CA GLY A 28 -4.52 -5.98 3.42
C GLY A 28 -3.65 -6.19 2.18
N TYR A 29 -4.21 -5.98 0.99
CA TYR A 29 -3.45 -6.00 -0.26
C TYR A 29 -2.35 -4.93 -0.30
N THR A 30 -2.68 -3.69 0.08
CA THR A 30 -1.70 -2.58 0.12
C THR A 30 -0.60 -2.84 1.13
N LYS A 31 -0.93 -3.30 2.34
CA LYS A 31 0.06 -3.65 3.38
C LYS A 31 0.94 -4.82 2.97
N GLY A 32 0.37 -5.85 2.34
CA GLY A 32 1.13 -6.97 1.79
C GLY A 32 2.07 -6.55 0.66
N SER A 33 1.61 -5.64 -0.20
CA SER A 33 2.40 -5.05 -1.28
C SER A 33 3.57 -4.23 -0.73
N LEU A 34 3.32 -3.38 0.27
CA LEU A 34 4.36 -2.62 0.97
C LEU A 34 5.43 -3.54 1.58
N GLY A 35 5.00 -4.60 2.27
CA GLY A 35 5.91 -5.60 2.84
C GLY A 35 6.75 -6.31 1.77
N THR A 36 6.18 -6.54 0.58
CA THR A 36 6.90 -7.13 -0.55
C THR A 36 7.96 -6.18 -1.11
N ILE A 37 7.63 -4.89 -1.27
CA ILE A 37 8.58 -3.89 -1.75
C ILE A 37 9.71 -3.67 -0.74
N ARG A 38 9.39 -3.61 0.56
CA ARG A 38 10.40 -3.51 1.63
C ARG A 38 11.37 -4.68 1.64
N LYS A 39 10.86 -5.91 1.49
CA LYS A 39 11.72 -7.09 1.36
C LYS A 39 12.64 -6.99 0.16
N ALA A 40 12.12 -6.55 -0.99
CA ALA A 40 12.94 -6.36 -2.19
C ALA A 40 14.03 -5.29 -1.99
N LEU A 41 13.71 -4.18 -1.31
CA LEU A 41 14.70 -3.17 -0.92
C LEU A 41 15.77 -3.76 0.01
N SER A 42 15.39 -4.55 1.02
CA SER A 42 16.35 -5.19 1.91
C SER A 42 17.28 -6.18 1.19
N VAL A 43 16.76 -6.94 0.22
CA VAL A 43 17.58 -7.84 -0.61
C VAL A 43 18.52 -7.04 -1.50
N TYR A 44 18.04 -5.98 -2.17
CA TYR A 44 18.88 -5.08 -2.97
C TYR A 44 20.00 -4.46 -2.14
N TYR A 45 19.68 -3.97 -0.94
CA TYR A 45 20.64 -3.38 -0.02
C TYR A 45 21.75 -4.37 0.37
N GLY A 46 21.41 -5.64 0.59
CA GLY A 46 22.39 -6.69 0.86
C GLY A 46 23.29 -7.01 -0.34
N ASP A 47 22.72 -7.02 -1.55
CA ASP A 47 23.46 -7.33 -2.78
C ASP A 47 24.35 -6.17 -3.26
N MET A 48 23.99 -4.94 -2.94
CA MET A 48 24.72 -3.72 -3.33
C MET A 48 25.58 -3.14 -2.19
N GLU A 49 26.07 -4.00 -1.30
CA GLU A 49 27.01 -3.64 -0.23
C GLU A 49 26.55 -2.46 0.64
N GLY A 50 25.25 -2.40 0.93
CA GLY A 50 24.66 -1.36 1.77
C GLY A 50 24.23 -0.10 1.03
N GLN A 51 24.07 -0.15 -0.29
CA GLN A 51 23.51 0.93 -1.09
C GLN A 51 22.02 0.67 -1.38
N TYR A 52 21.17 1.65 -1.10
CA TYR A 52 19.79 1.66 -1.58
C TYR A 52 19.73 2.11 -3.05
N PRO A 53 18.71 1.72 -3.82
CA PRO A 53 18.59 2.18 -5.19
C PRO A 53 18.27 3.68 -5.24
N ASP A 54 18.77 4.39 -6.25
CA ASP A 54 18.41 5.81 -6.45
C ASP A 54 16.91 5.99 -6.73
N ASP A 55 16.29 4.97 -7.33
CA ASP A 55 14.89 4.95 -7.75
C ASP A 55 14.26 3.56 -7.55
N LEU A 56 13.02 3.52 -7.03
CA LEU A 56 12.27 2.27 -6.83
C LEU A 56 12.11 1.40 -8.09
N PRO A 57 11.84 1.96 -9.29
CA PRO A 57 11.79 1.20 -10.54
C PRO A 57 13.03 0.33 -10.80
N THR A 58 14.19 0.65 -10.24
CA THR A 58 15.41 -0.17 -10.33
C THR A 58 15.20 -1.60 -9.82
N LEU A 59 14.34 -1.80 -8.80
CA LEU A 59 14.02 -3.13 -8.28
C LEU A 59 13.29 -4.02 -9.29
N THR A 60 12.62 -3.42 -10.27
CA THR A 60 11.90 -4.15 -11.33
C THR A 60 12.77 -4.51 -12.52
N GLN A 61 13.97 -3.92 -12.62
CA GLN A 61 14.90 -4.22 -13.70
C GLN A 61 15.26 -5.71 -13.68
N SER A 62 15.14 -6.33 -14.85
CA SER A 62 15.40 -7.77 -15.04
C SER A 62 14.54 -8.70 -14.16
N SER A 63 13.49 -8.19 -13.51
CA SER A 63 12.63 -8.93 -12.57
C SER A 63 13.37 -9.65 -11.43
N ARG A 64 14.57 -9.19 -11.07
CA ARG A 64 15.42 -9.88 -10.08
C ARG A 64 14.88 -9.75 -8.65
N TYR A 65 14.42 -8.55 -8.26
CA TYR A 65 13.93 -8.26 -6.92
C TYR A 65 12.41 -8.13 -6.86
N LEU A 66 11.82 -7.46 -7.86
CA LEU A 66 10.38 -7.33 -8.03
C LEU A 66 9.99 -7.61 -9.47
N ARG A 67 8.88 -8.31 -9.67
CA ARG A 67 8.29 -8.45 -11.02
C ARG A 67 7.63 -7.15 -11.49
N ARG A 68 7.01 -6.41 -10.57
CA ARG A 68 6.42 -5.08 -10.78
C ARG A 68 6.22 -4.39 -9.44
N ILE A 69 6.09 -3.07 -9.46
CA ILE A 69 5.56 -2.30 -8.34
C ILE A 69 4.04 -2.50 -8.32
N ALA A 70 3.53 -3.13 -7.27
CA ALA A 70 2.08 -3.30 -7.12
C ALA A 70 1.43 -1.94 -6.79
N PRO A 71 0.20 -1.68 -7.26
CA PRO A 71 -0.49 -0.44 -6.91
C PRO A 71 -0.84 -0.43 -5.41
N ALA A 72 -0.70 0.73 -4.78
CA ALA A 72 -1.35 0.99 -3.50
C ALA A 72 -2.84 1.18 -3.76
N ARG A 73 -3.66 0.42 -3.05
CA ARG A 73 -5.13 0.50 -3.10
C ARG A 73 -5.66 1.12 -1.83
N LEU A 74 -6.33 2.26 -1.98
CA LEU A 74 -6.73 3.13 -0.87
C LEU A 74 -8.23 3.46 -0.99
N PRO A 75 -9.10 2.47 -0.71
CA PRO A 75 -10.53 2.58 -1.00
C PRO A 75 -11.16 3.75 -0.24
N GLY A 76 -11.79 4.66 -0.98
CA GLY A 76 -12.47 5.83 -0.43
C GLY A 76 -11.61 7.08 -0.29
N TYR A 77 -10.30 7.00 -0.56
CA TYR A 77 -9.39 8.15 -0.46
C TYR A 77 -8.76 8.51 -1.80
N HIS A 78 -8.06 7.56 -2.41
CA HIS A 78 -7.30 7.76 -3.65
C HIS A 78 -7.58 6.64 -4.65
N SER A 79 -7.36 6.91 -5.94
CA SER A 79 -7.41 5.87 -6.95
C SER A 79 -6.25 4.87 -6.79
N ASP A 80 -6.46 3.64 -7.25
CA ASP A 80 -5.40 2.63 -7.31
C ASP A 80 -4.22 3.18 -8.11
N SER A 81 -3.06 3.32 -7.46
CA SER A 81 -1.87 3.89 -8.10
C SER A 81 -0.60 3.13 -7.74
N SER A 82 0.22 2.86 -8.76
CA SER A 82 1.60 2.36 -8.58
C SER A 82 2.65 3.45 -8.76
N THR A 83 2.23 4.72 -8.78
CA THR A 83 3.15 5.86 -8.85
C THR A 83 4.05 5.89 -7.63
N VAL A 84 5.30 6.29 -7.85
CA VAL A 84 6.28 6.50 -6.79
C VAL A 84 6.62 7.99 -6.76
N LEU A 85 6.38 8.62 -5.62
CA LEU A 85 6.91 9.93 -5.31
C LEU A 85 8.28 9.77 -4.65
N ASN A 86 9.28 10.45 -5.22
CA ASN A 86 10.63 10.52 -4.66
C ASN A 86 10.74 11.72 -3.71
N ALA A 87 10.45 11.50 -2.44
CA ALA A 87 10.42 12.56 -1.42
C ALA A 87 10.59 11.99 0.00
N ALA A 88 10.89 12.88 0.96
CA ALA A 88 10.89 12.53 2.39
C ALA A 88 9.46 12.44 2.96
N ASP A 89 8.56 13.30 2.48
CA ASP A 89 7.19 13.44 2.98
C ASP A 89 6.15 13.06 1.91
N SER A 90 4.97 12.64 2.39
CA SER A 90 3.78 12.33 1.58
C SER A 90 3.12 13.60 1.06
N ASP A 91 2.71 13.59 -0.21
CA ASP A 91 1.89 14.66 -0.82
C ASP A 91 0.39 14.32 -0.89
N ASP A 92 0.02 13.13 -0.38
CA ASP A 92 -1.36 12.64 -0.31
C ASP A 92 -2.01 12.49 -1.70
N THR A 93 -1.25 12.09 -2.72
CA THR A 93 -1.80 11.81 -4.06
C THR A 93 -2.07 10.32 -4.34
N GLY A 94 -1.81 9.45 -3.36
CA GLY A 94 -1.87 8.00 -3.51
C GLY A 94 -0.59 7.40 -4.10
N GLY A 95 -0.52 6.07 -4.11
CA GLY A 95 0.69 5.33 -4.50
C GLY A 95 1.70 5.21 -3.36
N TRP A 96 2.98 5.34 -3.70
CA TRP A 96 4.11 5.09 -2.81
C TRP A 96 4.98 6.33 -2.67
N VAL A 97 5.54 6.54 -1.49
CA VAL A 97 6.65 7.48 -1.28
C VAL A 97 7.92 6.67 -1.06
N TYR A 98 8.94 6.98 -1.82
CA TYR A 98 10.29 6.45 -1.63
C TYR A 98 11.23 7.59 -1.28
N ASN A 99 11.86 7.50 -0.11
CA ASN A 99 12.81 8.51 0.31
C ASN A 99 14.19 8.22 -0.29
N ASN A 100 14.46 8.82 -1.44
CA ASN A 100 15.78 8.86 -2.06
C ASN A 100 16.50 10.21 -1.84
N ILE A 101 16.05 11.02 -0.87
CA ILE A 101 16.67 12.32 -0.58
C ILE A 101 17.98 12.07 0.18
N PRO A 102 19.15 12.44 -0.39
CA PRO A 102 20.44 12.19 0.23
C PRO A 102 20.54 12.82 1.63
N ASN A 103 21.29 12.17 2.52
CA ASN A 103 21.57 12.63 3.88
C ASN A 103 20.35 12.72 4.82
N THR A 104 19.22 12.09 4.47
CA THR A 104 18.10 11.93 5.40
C THR A 104 18.26 10.65 6.21
N THR A 105 17.86 10.65 7.48
CA THR A 105 17.90 9.45 8.35
C THR A 105 16.95 8.34 7.89
N ALA A 106 15.97 8.69 7.05
CA ALA A 106 15.02 7.78 6.44
C ALA A 106 15.35 7.44 4.97
N PHE A 107 16.58 7.68 4.51
CA PHE A 107 16.99 7.30 3.15
C PHE A 107 16.78 5.80 2.92
N GLY A 108 16.15 5.44 1.80
CA GLY A 108 15.74 4.08 1.47
C GLY A 108 14.42 3.64 2.09
N ALA A 109 13.78 4.48 2.91
CA ALA A 109 12.46 4.17 3.46
C ALA A 109 11.38 4.28 2.38
N ILE A 110 10.39 3.39 2.47
CA ILE A 110 9.18 3.41 1.65
C ILE A 110 7.95 3.38 2.55
N HIS A 111 6.96 4.21 2.24
CA HIS A 111 5.67 4.24 2.91
C HIS A 111 4.55 4.53 1.90
N VAL A 112 3.29 4.42 2.34
CA VAL A 112 2.13 4.69 1.50
C VAL A 112 1.91 6.21 1.41
N ASN A 113 1.70 6.72 0.20
CA ASN A 113 1.48 8.15 -0.05
C ASN A 113 0.03 8.55 0.27
N CYS A 114 -0.34 8.51 1.55
CA CYS A 114 -1.68 8.82 2.00
C CYS A 114 -1.66 9.30 3.46
N THR A 115 -2.26 10.45 3.72
CA THR A 115 -2.36 11.05 5.06
C THR A 115 -3.63 10.64 5.81
N HIS A 116 -4.51 9.88 5.15
CA HIS A 116 -5.75 9.37 5.74
C HIS A 116 -5.48 8.12 6.60
N THR A 117 -6.51 7.69 7.35
CA THR A 117 -6.46 6.52 8.20
C THR A 117 -6.98 5.26 7.51
N ASP A 118 -6.45 4.11 7.93
CA ASP A 118 -7.01 2.82 7.59
C ASP A 118 -8.30 2.52 8.38
N ALA A 119 -8.91 1.36 8.12
CA ALA A 119 -10.12 0.91 8.81
C ALA A 119 -10.00 0.82 10.34
N LYS A 120 -8.77 0.81 10.87
CA LYS A 120 -8.46 0.71 12.31
C LYS A 120 -8.01 2.05 12.91
N GLY A 121 -8.01 3.13 12.15
CA GLY A 121 -7.63 4.47 12.61
C GLY A 121 -6.14 4.79 12.54
N SER A 122 -5.32 3.93 11.94
CA SER A 122 -3.87 4.19 11.78
C SER A 122 -3.60 4.94 10.48
N VAL A 123 -2.82 6.02 10.54
CA VAL A 123 -2.45 6.82 9.36
C VAL A 123 -1.57 6.00 8.42
N TRP A 124 -1.84 6.09 7.11
CA TRP A 124 -1.14 5.30 6.09
C TRP A 124 0.37 5.56 6.01
N THR A 125 0.81 6.80 6.22
CA THR A 125 2.25 7.16 6.27
C THR A 125 3.01 6.50 7.42
N ASN A 126 2.34 6.03 8.47
CA ASN A 126 2.99 5.34 9.59
C ASN A 126 3.30 3.87 9.30
N TYR A 127 2.74 3.32 8.22
CA TYR A 127 3.02 1.94 7.81
C TYR A 127 4.35 1.85 7.13
#